data_AF-A0A2T6F2D1-F1
#
_entry.id   AF-A0A2T6F2D1-F1
#
_cell.length_a   1.000
_cell.length_b   1.000
_cell.length_c   1.000
_cell.angle_alpha   90.00
_cell.angle_beta   90.00
_cell.angle_gamma   90.00
#
_symmetry.space_group_name_H-M   'P 1'
#
loop_
_entity.id
_entity.type
_entity.pdbx_description
1 polymer ?
#
loop_
_entity_poly.entity_id
_entity_poly.type
_entity_poly.pdbx_seq_one_letter_code
_entity_poly.pdbx_strand_id
1 'polypeptide(L)'
;MLCRIFAPPNAPQWMKDREPLWHAVEQSEIRKDAEVACEIEAALPIELSPPTAHFLLERFMHTQLTSKGMITDVVIHNKKGNPHARILLSTRDINITNDGFGKKNRDWNSKE
;
A
#
# COMPACT_ATOMS: atom_id res chain seq x y z
N MET A 1 16.58 0.05 6.93
CA MET A 1 15.12 -0.20 6.78
C MET A 1 14.62 0.79 5.77
N LEU A 2 13.97 0.34 4.70
CA LEU A 2 13.34 1.22 3.71
C LEU A 2 11.86 1.29 4.02
N CYS A 3 11.31 2.50 3.98
CA CYS A 3 9.93 2.79 4.34
C CYS A 3 9.39 3.83 3.35
N ARG A 4 8.37 3.49 2.55
CA ARG A 4 7.91 4.34 1.44
C ARG A 4 6.43 4.11 1.14
N ILE A 5 5.74 5.20 0.78
CA ILE A 5 4.38 5.14 0.22
C ILE A 5 4.45 5.25 -1.30
N PHE A 6 3.69 4.38 -1.99
CA PHE A 6 3.41 4.49 -3.41
C PHE A 6 1.93 4.76 -3.60
N ALA A 7 1.62 5.74 -4.44
CA ALA A 7 0.25 6.14 -4.71
C ALA A 7 0.02 6.24 -6.22
N PRO A 8 -1.24 6.09 -6.69
CA PRO A 8 -1.60 6.39 -8.06
C PRO A 8 -1.16 7.81 -8.47
N PRO A 9 -0.82 8.07 -9.75
CA PRO A 9 -0.31 9.37 -10.18
C PRO A 9 -1.25 10.56 -9.90
N ASN A 10 -2.54 10.30 -9.84
CA ASN A 10 -3.62 11.25 -9.58
C ASN A 10 -3.96 11.41 -8.08
N ALA A 11 -3.27 10.71 -7.18
CA ALA A 11 -3.50 10.84 -5.76
C ALA A 11 -3.10 12.24 -5.26
N PRO A 12 -3.92 12.88 -4.40
CA PRO A 12 -3.53 14.07 -3.68
C PRO A 12 -2.17 13.94 -3.00
N GLN A 13 -1.41 15.03 -2.95
CA GLN A 13 -0.02 14.98 -2.48
C GLN A 13 0.08 14.53 -1.01
N TRP A 14 -0.87 14.93 -0.16
CA TRP A 14 -0.92 14.54 1.26
C TRP A 14 -1.08 13.03 1.46
N MET A 15 -1.65 12.30 0.49
CA MET A 15 -1.79 10.85 0.57
C MET A 15 -0.45 10.11 0.45
N LYS A 16 0.64 10.81 0.13
CA LYS A 16 2.01 10.27 0.13
C LYS A 16 2.69 10.39 1.49
N ASP A 17 2.07 11.09 2.44
CA ASP A 17 2.52 11.24 3.81
C ASP A 17 1.75 10.29 4.73
N ARG A 18 2.48 9.51 5.53
CA ARG A 18 1.93 8.37 6.27
C ARG A 18 0.87 8.75 7.30
N GLU A 19 1.15 9.77 8.10
CA GLU A 19 0.24 10.21 9.15
C GLU A 19 -1.12 10.71 8.61
N PRO A 20 -1.18 11.68 7.69
CA PRO A 20 -2.46 12.14 7.16
C PRO A 20 -3.18 11.05 6.35
N LEU A 21 -2.44 10.20 5.62
CA LEU A 21 -3.00 9.05 4.90
C LEU A 21 -3.80 8.15 5.84
N TRP A 22 -3.14 7.57 6.86
CA TRP A 22 -3.78 6.59 7.72
C TRP A 22 -4.82 7.20 8.65
N HIS A 23 -4.66 8.47 9.04
CA HIS A 23 -5.73 9.19 9.72
C HIS A 23 -6.99 9.30 8.83
N ALA A 24 -6.84 9.69 7.55
CA ALA A 24 -7.99 9.77 6.65
C ALA A 24 -8.63 8.40 6.37
N VAL A 25 -7.83 7.32 6.31
CA VAL A 25 -8.34 5.94 6.21
C VAL A 25 -9.24 5.61 7.40
N GLU A 26 -8.74 5.80 8.62
CA GLU A 26 -9.50 5.54 9.86
C GLU A 26 -10.82 6.34 9.89
N GLN A 27 -10.80 7.63 9.56
CA GLN A 27 -12.00 8.46 9.51
C GLN A 27 -13.03 8.00 8.46
N SER A 28 -12.57 7.39 7.36
CA SER A 28 -13.45 6.89 6.30
C SER A 28 -14.19 5.60 6.69
N GLU A 29 -13.74 4.90 7.73
CA GLU A 29 -14.25 3.61 8.18
C GLU A 29 -15.11 3.75 9.45
N ILE A 30 -16.39 4.08 9.24
CA ILE A 30 -17.32 4.46 10.32
C ILE A 30 -17.92 3.30 11.13
N ARG A 31 -17.69 2.04 10.72
CA ARG A 31 -18.23 0.87 11.43
C ARG A 31 -17.14 0.30 12.33
N LYS A 32 -17.53 -0.13 13.53
CA LYS A 32 -16.62 -0.74 14.51
C LYS A 32 -15.88 -1.99 14.02
N ASP A 33 -16.37 -2.63 12.97
CA ASP A 33 -15.85 -3.86 12.35
C ASP A 33 -15.36 -3.61 10.91
N ALA A 34 -15.08 -2.35 10.56
CA ALA A 34 -14.56 -2.00 9.26
C ALA A 34 -13.08 -2.41 9.11
N GLU A 35 -12.75 -2.96 7.94
CA GLU A 35 -11.38 -3.25 7.55
C GLU A 35 -10.66 -1.96 7.11
N VAL A 36 -9.75 -1.45 7.93
CA VAL A 36 -9.02 -0.20 7.64
C VAL A 36 -7.96 -0.38 6.56
N ALA A 37 -7.31 -1.55 6.51
CA ALA A 37 -6.28 -1.87 5.55
C ALA A 37 -6.28 -3.36 5.22
N CYS A 38 -5.76 -3.70 4.05
CA CYS A 38 -5.35 -5.07 3.72
C CYS A 38 -3.82 -5.15 3.84
N GLU A 39 -3.29 -6.21 4.46
CA GLU A 39 -1.85 -6.42 4.60
C GLU A 39 -1.36 -7.58 3.72
N ILE A 40 -0.24 -7.34 3.02
CA ILE A 40 0.52 -8.36 2.32
C ILE A 40 1.92 -8.44 2.96
N GLU A 41 2.31 -9.65 3.37
CA GLU A 41 3.70 -9.96 3.71
C GLU A 41 4.35 -10.73 2.56
N ALA A 42 5.45 -10.20 2.03
CA ALA A 42 6.16 -10.77 0.90
C ALA A 42 7.59 -11.14 1.29
N ALA A 43 7.94 -12.42 1.18
CA ALA A 43 9.33 -12.88 1.32
C ALA A 43 10.18 -12.33 0.16
N LEU A 44 11.38 -11.87 0.47
CA LEU A 44 12.36 -11.43 -0.52
C LEU A 44 13.42 -12.53 -0.70
N PRO A 45 13.81 -12.87 -1.94
CA PRO A 45 14.88 -13.84 -2.17
C PRO A 45 16.21 -13.39 -1.55
N ILE A 46 16.88 -14.29 -0.82
CA ILE A 46 18.12 -14.01 -0.11
C ILE A 46 19.32 -13.83 -1.04
N GLU A 47 19.21 -14.33 -2.27
CA GLU A 47 20.21 -14.28 -3.32
C GLU A 47 20.28 -12.90 -3.98
N LEU A 48 19.24 -12.06 -3.81
CA LEU A 48 19.19 -10.73 -4.37
C LEU A 48 19.95 -9.72 -3.53
N SER A 49 20.67 -8.83 -4.20
CA SER A 49 21.21 -7.64 -3.54
C SER A 49 20.05 -6.75 -3.04
N PRO A 50 20.20 -6.03 -1.91
CA PRO A 50 19.16 -5.14 -1.40
C PRO A 50 18.65 -4.12 -2.45
N PRO A 51 19.51 -3.45 -3.25
CA PRO A 51 19.04 -2.57 -4.32
C PRO A 51 18.17 -3.27 -5.37
N THR A 52 18.54 -4.49 -5.78
CA THR A 52 17.75 -5.27 -6.75
C THR A 52 16.39 -5.68 -6.17
N ALA A 53 16.37 -6.14 -4.92
CA ALA A 53 15.12 -6.50 -4.23
C ALA A 53 14.20 -5.27 -4.10
N HIS A 54 14.74 -4.10 -3.74
CA HIS A 54 13.97 -2.86 -3.66
C HIS A 54 13.37 -2.46 -5.01
N PHE A 55 14.17 -2.52 -6.09
CA PHE A 55 13.70 -2.20 -7.44
C PHE A 55 12.57 -3.14 -7.90
N LEU A 56 12.69 -4.44 -7.65
CA LEU A 56 11.64 -5.40 -7.99
C LEU A 56 10.36 -5.16 -7.17
N LEU A 57 10.51 -4.85 -5.88
CA LEU A 57 9.37 -4.54 -5.03
C LEU A 57 8.65 -3.27 -5.48
N GLU A 58 9.39 -2.20 -5.79
CA GLU A 58 8.84 -0.95 -6.33
C GLU A 58 8.11 -1.18 -7.66
N ARG A 59 8.69 -1.97 -8.57
CA ARG A 59 7.99 -2.37 -9.80
C ARG A 59 6.72 -3.17 -9.53
N PHE A 60 6.73 -4.07 -8.54
CA PHE A 60 5.54 -4.82 -8.16
C PHE A 60 4.46 -3.90 -7.60
N MET A 61 4.80 -2.96 -6.70
CA MET A 61 3.87 -1.93 -6.20
C MET A 61 3.22 -1.17 -7.35
N HIS A 62 4.03 -0.69 -8.29
CA HIS A 62 3.53 0.12 -9.39
C HIS A 62 2.63 -0.67 -10.35
N THR A 63 3.06 -1.87 -10.75
CA THR A 63 2.39 -2.62 -11.81
C THR A 63 1.19 -3.41 -11.33
N GLN A 64 1.18 -3.88 -10.08
CA GLN A 64 0.15 -4.77 -9.56
C GLN A 64 -0.83 -4.12 -8.61
N LEU A 65 -0.46 -2.99 -7.97
CA LEU A 65 -1.23 -2.39 -6.87
C LEU A 65 -1.65 -0.95 -7.22
N THR A 66 -0.70 -0.02 -7.35
CA THR A 66 -1.06 1.39 -7.60
C THR A 66 -1.67 1.62 -8.98
N SER A 67 -1.34 0.78 -9.97
CA SER A 67 -2.01 0.78 -11.28
C SER A 67 -3.51 0.47 -11.19
N LYS A 68 -3.95 -0.25 -10.15
CA LYS A 68 -5.35 -0.59 -9.87
C LYS A 68 -6.05 0.44 -8.98
N GLY A 69 -5.37 1.53 -8.61
CA GLY A 69 -5.93 2.61 -7.79
C GLY A 69 -5.65 2.51 -6.29
N MET A 70 -4.94 1.47 -5.82
CA MET A 70 -4.57 1.32 -4.41
C MET A 70 -3.42 2.26 -4.02
N ILE A 71 -3.42 2.75 -2.78
CA ILE A 71 -2.24 3.33 -2.12
C ILE A 71 -1.55 2.21 -1.34
N THR A 72 -0.24 2.14 -1.42
CA THR A 72 0.57 1.14 -0.72
C THR A 72 1.56 1.81 0.23
N ASP A 73 1.62 1.34 1.47
CA ASP A 73 2.62 1.73 2.46
C ASP A 73 3.53 0.54 2.76
N VAL A 74 4.80 0.66 2.42
CA VAL A 74 5.74 -0.47 2.37
C VAL A 74 6.86 -0.27 3.37
N VAL A 75 7.14 -1.32 4.15
CA VAL A 75 8.32 -1.44 5.00
C VAL A 75 9.12 -2.68 4.62
N ILE A 76 10.43 -2.52 4.42
CA ILE A 76 11.34 -3.63 4.12
C ILE A 76 12.19 -3.97 5.36
N HIS A 77 12.02 -5.19 5.84
CA HIS A 77 12.80 -5.79 6.91
C HIS A 77 13.94 -6.62 6.34
N ASN A 78 15.19 -6.17 6.51
CA ASN A 78 16.38 -6.91 6.09
C ASN A 78 16.86 -7.89 7.19
N LYS A 79 15.99 -8.82 7.61
CA LYS A 79 16.32 -9.81 8.63
C LYS A 79 17.21 -10.91 8.03
N LYS A 80 18.33 -11.22 8.69
CA LYS A 80 19.28 -12.25 8.23
C LYS A 80 18.55 -13.59 8.02
N GLY A 81 18.64 -14.13 6.80
CA GLY A 81 18.01 -15.40 6.42
C GLY A 81 16.50 -15.34 6.15
N ASN A 82 15.84 -14.20 6.38
CA ASN A 82 14.43 -14.00 6.04
C ASN A 82 14.12 -12.51 5.77
N PRO A 83 14.71 -11.91 4.72
CA PRO A 83 14.33 -10.56 4.32
C PRO A 83 12.89 -10.61 3.79
N HIS A 84 12.06 -9.67 4.23
CA HIS A 84 10.65 -9.61 3.84
C HIS A 84 10.16 -8.15 3.79
N ALA A 85 9.09 -7.92 3.05
CA ALA A 85 8.39 -6.65 3.01
C ALA A 85 6.99 -6.81 3.61
N ARG A 86 6.57 -5.84 4.41
CA ARG A 86 5.17 -5.66 4.83
C ARG A 86 4.59 -4.51 4.01
N ILE A 87 3.43 -4.74 3.43
CA ILE A 87 2.76 -3.84 2.50
C ILE A 87 1.33 -3.66 3.01
N LEU A 88 1.00 -2.46 3.47
CA LEU A 88 -0.37 -2.09 3.79
C LEU A 88 -1.02 -1.45 2.57
N LEU A 89 -2.25 -1.84 2.28
CA LEU A 89 -3.04 -1.36 1.15
C LEU A 89 -4.27 -0.60 1.66
N SER A 90 -4.56 0.54 1.04
CA SER A 90 -5.86 1.20 1.18
C SER A 90 -6.97 0.29 0.63
N THR A 91 -8.17 0.33 1.22
CA THR A 91 -9.31 -0.51 0.79
C THR A 91 -10.38 0.26 -0.01
N ARG A 92 -10.16 1.55 -0.25
CA ARG A 92 -11.10 2.47 -0.90
C ARG A 92 -10.47 3.13 -2.11
N ASP A 93 -11.31 3.44 -3.10
CA ASP A 93 -10.90 4.26 -4.23
C ASP A 93 -10.52 5.67 -3.78
N ILE A 94 -9.59 6.30 -4.49
CA ILE A 94 -9.29 7.72 -4.32
C ILE A 94 -10.38 8.55 -4.99
N ASN A 95 -10.95 9.52 -4.27
CA ASN A 95 -11.84 10.53 -4.80
C ASN A 95 -11.12 11.88 -4.89
N ILE A 96 -10.64 12.21 -6.10
CA ILE A 96 -9.90 13.45 -6.37
C ILE A 96 -10.75 14.69 -6.10
N THR A 97 -12.04 14.65 -6.48
CA THR A 97 -12.95 15.81 -6.35
C THR A 97 -13.18 16.19 -4.89
N ASN A 98 -13.24 15.20 -4.00
CA ASN A 98 -13.46 15.43 -2.57
C ASN A 98 -12.16 15.46 -1.76
N ASP A 99 -11.00 15.43 -2.43
CA ASP A 99 -9.68 15.37 -1.79
C ASP A 99 -9.60 14.30 -0.68
N GLY A 100 -9.99 13.06 -1.00
CA GLY A 100 -10.17 12.03 0.02
C GLY A 100 -10.47 10.63 -0.52
N PHE A 101 -10.99 9.77 0.35
CA PHE A 101 -11.41 8.42 -0.02
C PHE A 101 -12.86 8.37 -0.50
N GLY A 102 -13.09 7.55 -1.51
CA GLY A 102 -14.41 7.24 -2.06
C GLY A 102 -15.00 5.96 -1.47
N LYS A 103 -15.65 5.19 -2.35
CA LYS A 103 -16.30 3.94 -1.97
C LYS A 103 -15.25 2.86 -1.69
N LYS A 104 -15.65 1.88 -0.88
CA LYS A 104 -14.87 0.67 -0.65
C LYS A 104 -14.85 -0.16 -1.92
N ASN A 105 -13.67 -0.48 -2.41
CA ASN A 105 -13.50 -1.27 -3.62
C ASN A 105 -13.51 -2.75 -3.23
N ARG A 106 -14.51 -3.51 -3.69
CA ARG A 106 -14.71 -4.91 -3.31
C ARG A 106 -13.97 -5.87 -4.24
N ASP A 107 -13.65 -5.43 -5.46
CA ASP A 107 -13.00 -6.24 -6.48
C ASP A 107 -11.55 -6.56 -6.07
N TRP A 108 -10.92 -5.70 -5.29
CA TRP A 108 -9.57 -5.90 -4.75
C TRP A 108 -9.43 -7.12 -3.85
N ASN A 109 -10.52 -7.59 -3.24
CA ASN A 109 -10.57 -8.79 -2.40
C ASN A 109 -11.25 -9.98 -3.11
N SER A 110 -11.54 -9.86 -4.41
CA SER A 110 -12.12 -10.96 -5.19
C SER A 110 -11.15 -12.15 -5.26
N LYS A 111 -11.71 -13.36 -5.20
CA LYS A 111 -10.96 -14.62 -5.34
C LYS A 111 -11.00 -15.18 -6.77
N GLU A 112 -11.76 -14.50 -7.64
CA GLU A 112 -12.00 -14.89 -9.04
C GLU A 112 -11.01 -14.24 -10.00
#